data_AF-A0A9D8B5C8-F1
#
_entry.id   AF-A0A9D8B5C8-F1
#
_cell.length_a   1.000
_cell.length_b   1.000
_cell.length_c   1.000
_cell.angle_alpha   90.00
_cell.angle_beta   90.00
_cell.angle_gamma   90.00
#
_symmetry.space_group_name_H-M   'P 1'
#
loop_
_entity.id
_entity.type
_entity.pdbx_description
1 polymer ?
#
loop_
_entity_poly.entity_id
_entity_poly.type
_entity_poly.pdbx_seq_one_letter_code
_entity_poly.pdbx_strand_id
1 'polypeptide(L)'
;MATGRTVSASFLTERDARVVKLCGSISKQIADCIDDENNRKKFLNDFGKTSDTRDGGMGVGAGKLQRDALCTRGRQGKAPFSNRNLRWHPLVVAETCPNWAQPISRIEIENDELLVFVVKENGRSKKYRADKVHEMRQRYAALPACWVPHIDTLKIWNDTLWTQNSCVIPILEACDWQDAVETYAVLGIAIAVAFFGVDFSRVYAQVTQTLEQQKIASQVSLPSPNFPSDRTEIINCPVCRVSIAKSAARLTERVRAKVWQPAWRSTKREEGEDSSIQLMHVKPLVESEPRHHVGNVRYGHRWCNVAMTDHSLDETLDFMESIVRAHNRCK
;
A
#
# COMPACT_ATOMS: atom_id res chain seq x y z
N MET A 1 -7.37 -3.10 22.84
CA MET A 1 -6.52 -3.65 21.75
C MET A 1 -5.60 -2.55 21.29
N ALA A 2 -4.29 -2.82 21.21
CA ALA A 2 -3.30 -1.89 20.67
C ALA A 2 -3.83 -1.32 19.36
N THR A 3 -4.12 -0.02 19.35
CA THR A 3 -4.66 0.66 18.18
C THR A 3 -3.59 0.87 17.11
N GLY A 4 -2.33 0.55 17.46
CA GLY A 4 -1.24 0.27 16.52
C GLY A 4 -0.72 1.50 15.80
N ARG A 5 -0.87 2.71 16.36
CA ARG A 5 -0.38 3.93 15.71
C ARG A 5 1.09 3.77 15.35
N THR A 6 1.44 4.12 14.12
CA THR A 6 2.83 4.15 13.68
C THR A 6 3.62 5.08 14.59
N VAL A 7 4.64 4.55 15.27
CA VAL A 7 5.53 5.41 16.07
C VAL A 7 6.22 6.40 15.14
N SER A 8 6.35 7.65 15.58
CA SER A 8 6.95 8.71 14.78
C SER A 8 6.24 8.97 13.44
N ALA A 9 4.91 8.76 13.38
CA ALA A 9 4.12 8.99 12.16
C ALA A 9 4.28 10.40 11.56
N SER A 10 4.51 11.42 12.38
CA SER A 10 4.73 12.81 11.95
C SER A 10 6.19 13.13 11.56
N PHE A 11 7.11 12.18 11.66
CA PHE A 11 8.53 12.39 11.38
C PHE A 11 8.86 11.85 9.98
N LEU A 12 8.71 12.71 8.99
CA LEU A 12 9.16 12.44 7.62
C LEU A 12 10.65 12.74 7.50
N THR A 13 11.40 11.84 6.88
CA THR A 13 12.74 12.19 6.38
C THR A 13 12.62 13.17 5.22
N GLU A 14 13.72 13.83 4.83
CA GLU A 14 13.73 14.73 3.66
C GLU A 14 13.24 13.99 2.39
N ARG A 15 13.69 12.74 2.19
CA ARG A 15 13.22 11.91 1.08
C ARG A 15 11.72 11.67 1.17
N ASP A 16 11.20 11.30 2.33
CA ASP A 16 9.77 11.01 2.51
C ASP A 16 8.91 12.24 2.16
N ALA A 17 9.29 13.42 2.67
CA ALA A 17 8.59 14.68 2.39
C ALA A 17 8.60 15.01 0.89
N ARG A 18 9.73 14.80 0.20
CA ARG A 18 9.84 15.03 -1.24
C ARG A 18 8.99 14.05 -2.05
N VAL A 19 8.92 12.78 -1.65
CA VAL A 19 8.08 11.76 -2.28
C VAL A 19 6.59 12.08 -2.12
N VAL A 20 6.14 12.41 -0.91
CA VAL A 20 4.74 12.78 -0.64
C VAL A 20 4.37 14.04 -1.43
N LYS A 21 5.26 15.04 -1.48
CA LYS A 21 5.06 16.25 -2.29
C LYS A 21 4.92 15.96 -3.78
N LEU A 22 5.75 15.06 -4.33
CA LEU A 22 5.63 14.62 -5.72
C LEU A 22 4.27 13.98 -6.00
N CYS A 23 3.78 13.11 -5.10
CA CYS A 23 2.44 12.52 -5.21
C CYS A 23 1.34 13.59 -5.14
N GLY A 24 1.51 14.61 -4.30
CA GLY A 24 0.62 15.77 -4.26
C GLY A 24 0.60 16.55 -5.58
N SER A 25 1.76 16.72 -6.23
CA SER A 25 1.85 17.32 -7.57
C SER A 25 1.16 16.47 -8.63
N ILE A 26 1.37 15.16 -8.63
CA ILE A 26 0.68 14.22 -9.54
C ILE A 26 -0.83 14.31 -9.36
N SER A 27 -1.30 14.26 -8.11
CA SER A 27 -2.72 14.39 -7.76
C SER A 27 -3.33 15.69 -8.27
N LYS A 28 -2.60 16.80 -8.11
CA LYS A 28 -3.04 18.10 -8.63
C LYS A 28 -3.17 18.09 -10.16
N GLN A 29 -2.17 17.56 -10.89
CA GLN A 29 -2.22 17.49 -12.35
C GLN A 29 -3.40 16.63 -12.84
N ILE A 30 -3.68 15.52 -12.15
CA ILE A 30 -4.86 14.70 -12.44
C ILE A 30 -6.15 15.50 -12.19
N ALA A 31 -6.24 16.20 -11.06
CA ALA A 31 -7.41 17.01 -10.71
C ALA A 31 -7.65 18.15 -11.71
N ASP A 32 -6.59 18.80 -12.20
CA ASP A 32 -6.65 19.88 -13.19
C ASP A 32 -7.12 19.36 -14.58
N CYS A 33 -7.06 18.04 -14.81
CA CYS A 33 -7.65 17.40 -15.99
C CYS A 33 -9.14 17.07 -15.84
N ILE A 34 -9.71 17.22 -14.64
CA ILE A 34 -11.15 17.04 -14.40
C ILE A 34 -11.85 18.38 -14.58
N ASP A 35 -12.67 18.50 -15.63
CA ASP A 35 -13.27 19.77 -16.03
C ASP A 35 -14.36 20.24 -15.04
N ASP A 36 -15.18 19.32 -14.53
CA ASP A 36 -16.23 19.64 -13.54
C ASP A 36 -15.66 19.90 -12.13
N GLU A 37 -16.00 21.04 -11.54
CA GLU A 37 -15.43 21.48 -10.25
C GLU A 37 -15.86 20.58 -9.08
N ASN A 38 -17.09 20.07 -9.09
CA ASN A 38 -17.59 19.20 -8.03
C ASN A 38 -16.86 17.84 -8.07
N ASN A 39 -16.68 17.29 -9.26
CA ASN A 39 -15.90 16.10 -9.51
C ASN A 39 -14.43 16.28 -9.14
N ARG A 40 -13.84 17.44 -9.44
CA ARG A 40 -12.47 17.77 -9.01
C ARG A 40 -12.34 17.76 -7.49
N LYS A 41 -13.26 18.42 -6.77
CA LYS A 41 -13.30 18.43 -5.31
C LYS A 41 -13.49 17.01 -4.75
N LYS A 42 -14.39 16.23 -5.35
CA LYS A 42 -14.62 14.83 -4.97
C LYS A 42 -13.37 13.98 -5.16
N PHE A 43 -12.72 14.06 -6.31
CA PHE A 43 -11.46 13.37 -6.58
C PHE A 43 -10.41 13.70 -5.52
N LEU A 44 -10.20 14.99 -5.25
CA LEU A 44 -9.23 15.44 -4.26
C LEU A 44 -9.58 14.91 -2.87
N ASN A 45 -10.82 15.03 -2.42
CA ASN A 45 -11.22 14.62 -1.07
C ASN A 45 -11.12 13.11 -0.86
N ASP A 46 -11.60 12.31 -1.82
CA ASP A 46 -11.76 10.87 -1.63
C ASP A 46 -10.49 10.09 -2.03
N PHE A 47 -9.77 10.56 -3.05
CA PHE A 47 -8.66 9.83 -3.69
C PHE A 47 -7.33 10.57 -3.59
N GLY A 48 -7.30 11.81 -4.08
CA GLY A 48 -6.08 12.56 -4.37
C GLY A 48 -5.42 13.27 -3.18
N LYS A 49 -6.12 13.45 -2.06
CA LYS A 49 -5.60 14.17 -0.90
C LYS A 49 -4.35 13.47 -0.36
N THR A 50 -3.29 14.22 -0.15
CA THR A 50 -2.08 13.74 0.51
C THR A 50 -2.01 14.25 1.95
N SER A 51 -1.39 13.46 2.83
CA SER A 51 -1.05 13.84 4.20
C SER A 51 0.46 13.72 4.37
N ASP A 52 1.06 14.76 4.98
CA ASP A 52 2.49 14.82 5.31
C ASP A 52 2.81 14.00 6.57
N THR A 53 2.42 12.72 6.54
CA THR A 53 2.68 11.76 7.61
C THR A 53 2.98 10.39 7.01
N ARG A 54 3.70 9.57 7.76
CA ARG A 54 4.09 8.22 7.34
C ARG A 54 2.90 7.27 7.23
N ASP A 55 1.82 7.55 7.96
CA ASP A 55 0.65 6.68 8.08
C ASP A 55 -0.59 7.17 7.30
N GLY A 56 -0.41 8.16 6.42
CA GLY A 56 -1.50 8.75 5.65
C GLY A 56 -2.53 9.47 6.53
N GLY A 57 -2.09 10.09 7.62
CA GLY A 57 -2.88 10.88 8.54
C GLY A 57 -3.81 10.01 9.37
N MET A 58 -3.24 8.99 10.03
CA MET A 58 -3.99 7.94 10.74
C MET A 58 -4.99 7.20 9.84
N GLY A 59 -4.72 7.11 8.54
CA GLY A 59 -5.61 6.47 7.55
C GLY A 59 -6.90 7.23 7.22
N VAL A 60 -7.10 8.44 7.75
CA VAL A 60 -8.26 9.32 7.47
C VAL A 60 -7.83 10.69 6.92
N GLY A 61 -6.60 11.12 7.18
CA GLY A 61 -6.08 12.40 6.72
C GLY A 61 -5.75 12.42 5.23
N ALA A 62 -5.28 11.30 4.68
CA ALA A 62 -5.00 11.13 3.26
C ALA A 62 -6.13 10.41 2.52
N GLY A 63 -6.25 10.69 1.22
CA GLY A 63 -7.15 10.01 0.29
C GLY A 63 -6.69 8.59 -0.04
N LYS A 64 -7.52 7.87 -0.78
CA LYS A 64 -7.32 6.45 -1.10
C LYS A 64 -5.99 6.16 -1.82
N LEU A 65 -5.53 7.05 -2.72
CA LEU A 65 -4.33 6.80 -3.51
C LEU A 65 -3.07 6.68 -2.64
N GLN A 66 -2.90 7.57 -1.65
CA GLN A 66 -1.75 7.49 -0.74
C GLN A 66 -1.83 6.22 0.12
N ARG A 67 -3.01 5.89 0.62
CA ARG A 67 -3.20 4.71 1.49
C ARG A 67 -2.91 3.40 0.78
N ASP A 68 -3.24 3.32 -0.50
CA ASP A 68 -3.09 2.09 -1.28
C ASP A 68 -1.67 1.99 -1.87
N ALA A 69 -1.14 3.09 -2.42
CA ALA A 69 0.18 3.10 -3.07
C ALA A 69 1.35 3.29 -2.10
N LEU A 70 1.28 4.27 -1.20
CA LEU A 70 2.45 4.67 -0.40
C LEU A 70 2.53 3.93 0.94
N CYS A 71 1.38 3.54 1.50
CA CYS A 71 1.28 2.95 2.82
C CYS A 71 1.08 1.43 2.76
N THR A 72 1.59 0.72 3.76
CA THR A 72 1.23 -0.68 4.01
C THR A 72 -0.22 -0.81 4.48
N ARG A 73 -0.74 -2.04 4.50
CA ARG A 73 -2.06 -2.31 5.06
C ARG A 73 -2.07 -2.06 6.56
N GLY A 74 -3.22 -1.63 7.07
CA GLY A 74 -3.39 -1.45 8.51
C GLY A 74 -3.43 -2.80 9.22
N ARG A 75 -2.50 -3.02 10.14
CA ARG A 75 -2.45 -4.19 11.02
C ARG A 75 -2.71 -3.75 12.45
N GLN A 76 -3.56 -4.48 13.15
CA GLN A 76 -3.84 -4.29 14.57
C GLN A 76 -3.44 -5.55 15.33
N GLY A 77 -3.11 -5.40 16.61
CA GLY A 77 -2.75 -6.51 17.49
C GLY A 77 -1.49 -6.27 18.30
N LYS A 78 -1.16 -7.25 19.13
CA LYS A 78 0.05 -7.27 19.97
C LYS A 78 1.27 -7.68 19.14
N ALA A 79 1.73 -6.77 18.28
CA ALA A 79 2.84 -6.99 17.37
C ALA A 79 3.55 -5.66 17.08
N PRO A 80 4.83 -5.67 16.69
CA PRO A 80 5.60 -4.44 16.40
C PRO A 80 5.20 -3.77 15.07
N PHE A 81 4.19 -4.29 14.36
CA PHE A 81 3.78 -3.77 13.07
C PHE A 81 3.28 -2.34 13.17
N SER A 82 3.84 -1.45 12.37
CA SER A 82 3.31 -0.11 12.13
C SER A 82 1.97 -0.17 11.39
N ASN A 83 0.93 0.49 11.89
CA ASN A 83 -0.33 0.64 11.16
C ASN A 83 -0.16 1.65 10.01
N ARG A 84 -0.12 1.14 8.78
CA ARG A 84 -0.09 1.90 7.51
C ARG A 84 1.17 2.75 7.27
N ASN A 85 2.36 2.31 7.66
CA ASN A 85 3.61 3.07 7.41
C ASN A 85 4.01 3.06 5.92
N LEU A 86 4.92 3.96 5.54
CA LEU A 86 5.43 4.07 4.16
C LEU A 86 6.07 2.75 3.70
N ARG A 87 5.81 2.31 2.47
CA ARG A 87 6.33 1.02 1.95
C ARG A 87 7.84 0.96 1.82
N TRP A 88 8.51 2.11 1.69
CA TRP A 88 9.96 2.19 1.69
C TRP A 88 10.56 2.40 3.09
N HIS A 89 9.82 2.04 4.14
CA HIS A 89 10.32 2.07 5.51
C HIS A 89 11.58 1.18 5.65
N PRO A 90 12.63 1.67 6.34
CA PRO A 90 13.91 0.97 6.35
C PRO A 90 13.94 -0.25 7.29
N LEU A 91 13.06 -0.38 8.27
CA LEU A 91 13.06 -1.55 9.15
C LEU A 91 11.90 -2.49 8.83
N VAL A 92 12.25 -3.70 8.41
CA VAL A 92 11.28 -4.71 8.00
C VAL A 92 11.40 -5.98 8.85
N VAL A 93 10.32 -6.76 8.92
CA VAL A 93 10.36 -8.14 9.45
C VAL A 93 10.18 -9.12 8.30
N ALA A 94 10.93 -10.22 8.36
CA ALA A 94 10.97 -11.26 7.35
C ALA A 94 11.30 -12.60 8.04
N GLU A 95 10.81 -13.71 7.50
CA GLU A 95 11.19 -15.06 7.93
C GLU A 95 12.64 -15.36 7.52
N THR A 96 12.99 -15.01 6.29
CA THR A 96 14.34 -15.14 5.74
C THR A 96 14.86 -13.79 5.25
N CYS A 97 16.16 -13.54 5.37
CA CYS A 97 16.73 -12.27 4.91
C CYS A 97 16.80 -12.25 3.38
N PRO A 98 16.08 -11.36 2.69
CA PRO A 98 16.22 -11.26 1.25
C PRO A 98 17.53 -10.56 0.89
N ASN A 99 17.98 -10.72 -0.37
CA ASN A 99 19.22 -10.13 -0.88
C ASN A 99 19.18 -8.59 -1.00
N TRP A 100 18.01 -7.98 -0.89
CA TRP A 100 17.78 -6.53 -0.96
C TRP A 100 17.58 -5.87 0.42
N ALA A 101 17.86 -6.59 1.50
CA ALA A 101 17.93 -6.06 2.85
C ALA A 101 19.15 -6.60 3.59
N GLN A 102 19.58 -5.90 4.65
CA GLN A 102 20.65 -6.37 5.53
C GLN A 102 20.07 -6.90 6.83
N PRO A 103 20.51 -8.04 7.37
CA PRO A 103 20.02 -8.49 8.66
C PRO A 103 20.45 -7.53 9.77
N ILE A 104 19.57 -7.25 10.73
CA ILE A 104 20.00 -6.62 11.98
C ILE A 104 20.89 -7.59 12.76
N SER A 105 21.72 -7.08 13.66
CA SER A 105 22.56 -7.92 14.51
C SER A 105 21.78 -8.56 15.65
N ARG A 106 20.91 -7.78 16.32
CA ARG A 106 20.05 -8.23 17.42
C ARG A 106 19.03 -7.15 17.78
N ILE A 107 18.07 -7.56 18.61
CA ILE A 107 17.17 -6.66 19.33
C ILE A 107 17.68 -6.56 20.78
N GLU A 108 17.50 -5.41 21.39
CA GLU A 108 17.66 -5.16 22.82
C GLU A 108 16.34 -4.56 23.33
N ILE A 109 16.01 -4.79 24.61
CA ILE A 109 14.89 -4.12 25.27
C ILE A 109 15.47 -3.21 26.35
N GLU A 110 15.27 -1.91 26.20
CA GLU A 110 15.69 -0.90 27.17
C GLU A 110 14.59 -0.72 28.22
N ASN A 111 14.97 -0.84 29.52
CA ASN A 111 14.08 -0.71 30.68
C ASN A 111 12.81 -1.58 30.61
N ASP A 112 12.89 -2.78 30.00
CA ASP A 112 11.77 -3.71 29.79
C ASP A 112 10.59 -3.18 28.93
N GLU A 113 10.73 -2.01 28.30
CA GLU A 113 9.61 -1.30 27.67
C GLU A 113 9.85 -0.87 26.22
N LEU A 114 11.12 -0.71 25.80
CA LEU A 114 11.45 -0.10 24.51
C LEU A 114 12.34 -0.99 23.64
N LEU A 115 11.92 -1.25 22.41
CA LEU A 115 12.73 -1.95 21.42
C LEU A 115 13.88 -1.07 20.93
N VAL A 116 15.08 -1.64 20.94
CA VAL A 116 16.30 -1.07 20.36
C VAL A 116 16.88 -2.05 19.36
N PHE A 117 17.02 -1.62 18.11
CA PHE A 117 17.55 -2.43 17.02
C PHE A 117 19.04 -2.12 16.84
N VAL A 118 19.86 -3.17 16.90
CA VAL A 118 21.31 -3.05 16.72
C VAL A 118 21.67 -3.49 15.31
N VAL A 119 22.30 -2.60 14.54
CA VAL A 119 22.75 -2.86 13.16
C VAL A 119 24.25 -2.65 13.02
N LYS A 120 24.84 -3.23 11.97
CA LYS A 120 26.24 -2.95 11.58
C LYS A 120 26.26 -1.96 10.43
N GLU A 121 26.80 -0.77 10.68
CA GLU A 121 27.05 0.25 9.66
C GLU A 121 28.56 0.50 9.58
N ASN A 122 29.16 0.28 8.41
CA ASN A 122 30.60 0.47 8.18
C ASN A 122 31.48 -0.26 9.23
N GLY A 123 31.11 -1.49 9.57
CA GLY A 123 31.80 -2.31 10.57
C GLY A 123 31.57 -1.90 12.04
N ARG A 124 30.79 -0.84 12.31
CA ARG A 124 30.48 -0.37 13.67
C ARG A 124 29.03 -0.69 14.04
N SER A 125 28.81 -1.06 15.30
CA SER A 125 27.48 -1.26 15.84
C SER A 125 26.80 0.09 16.05
N LYS A 126 25.58 0.23 15.54
CA LYS A 126 24.72 1.39 15.75
C LYS A 126 23.37 0.95 16.31
N LYS A 127 22.85 1.72 17.26
CA LYS A 127 21.59 1.45 17.94
C LYS A 127 20.51 2.41 17.46
N TYR A 128 19.33 1.88 17.16
CA TYR A 128 18.15 2.65 16.81
C TYR A 128 16.99 2.25 17.70
N ARG A 129 16.48 3.21 18.49
CA ARG A 129 15.24 3.02 19.24
C ARG A 129 14.06 2.93 18.28
N ALA A 130 12.96 2.29 18.70
CA ALA A 130 11.74 2.13 17.91
C ALA A 130 11.25 3.43 17.24
N ASP A 131 11.31 4.57 17.95
CA ASP A 131 10.90 5.88 17.45
C ASP A 131 11.89 6.50 16.44
N LYS A 132 13.08 5.92 16.29
CA LYS A 132 14.20 6.40 15.47
C LYS A 132 14.55 5.50 14.28
N VAL A 133 13.88 4.36 14.13
CA VAL A 133 14.17 3.41 13.04
C VAL A 133 13.95 4.02 11.65
N HIS A 134 13.07 5.01 11.51
CA HIS A 134 12.84 5.73 10.25
C HIS A 134 14.08 6.50 9.74
N GLU A 135 15.08 6.73 10.60
CA GLU A 135 16.34 7.42 10.28
C GLU A 135 17.45 6.45 9.78
N MET A 136 17.15 5.15 9.68
CA MET A 136 18.08 4.17 9.12
C MET A 136 18.37 4.47 7.63
N ARG A 137 19.64 4.35 7.23
CA ARG A 137 20.10 4.76 5.89
C ARG A 137 19.78 3.78 4.78
N GLN A 138 19.54 2.52 5.14
CA GLN A 138 19.25 1.42 4.23
C GLN A 138 18.23 0.49 4.86
N ARG A 139 17.76 -0.48 4.07
CA ARG A 139 16.77 -1.44 4.54
C ARG A 139 17.43 -2.54 5.36
N TYR A 140 16.89 -2.78 6.56
CA TYR A 140 17.31 -3.83 7.47
C TYR A 140 16.18 -4.78 7.81
N ALA A 141 16.46 -6.07 7.88
CA ALA A 141 15.51 -7.12 8.23
C ALA A 141 15.73 -7.62 9.67
N ALA A 142 14.68 -7.57 10.48
CA ALA A 142 14.59 -8.20 11.79
C ALA A 142 14.04 -9.63 11.63
N LEU A 143 14.94 -10.61 11.73
CA LEU A 143 14.65 -12.04 11.52
C LEU A 143 14.12 -12.71 12.80
N PRO A 144 13.48 -13.89 12.71
CA PRO A 144 12.92 -14.59 13.87
C PRO A 144 13.93 -14.80 14.99
N ALA A 145 15.17 -15.16 14.65
CA ALA A 145 16.26 -15.36 15.61
C ALA A 145 16.55 -14.12 16.49
N CYS A 146 16.27 -12.91 16.00
CA CYS A 146 16.44 -11.69 16.79
C CYS A 146 15.29 -11.46 17.79
N TRP A 147 14.11 -12.04 17.55
CA TRP A 147 12.93 -11.90 18.40
C TRP A 147 12.85 -12.97 19.48
N VAL A 148 13.31 -14.19 19.18
CA VAL A 148 13.26 -15.37 20.07
C VAL A 148 13.74 -15.08 21.50
N PRO A 149 14.88 -14.39 21.72
CA PRO A 149 15.37 -14.10 23.07
C PRO A 149 14.43 -13.24 23.93
N HIS A 150 13.42 -12.60 23.33
CA HIS A 150 12.56 -11.61 23.98
C HIS A 150 11.11 -12.05 24.11
N ILE A 151 10.76 -13.27 23.67
CA ILE A 151 9.36 -13.73 23.57
C ILE A 151 8.61 -13.58 24.91
N ASP A 152 9.22 -13.96 26.02
CA ASP A 152 8.53 -13.96 27.31
C ASP A 152 8.24 -12.55 27.82
N THR A 153 9.16 -11.61 27.61
CA THR A 153 8.94 -10.18 27.85
C THR A 153 7.85 -9.62 26.93
N LEU A 154 7.88 -9.94 25.64
CA LEU A 154 6.92 -9.41 24.67
C LEU A 154 5.49 -9.93 24.89
N LYS A 155 5.33 -11.18 25.35
CA LYS A 155 4.00 -11.76 25.65
C LYS A 155 3.24 -10.98 26.73
N ILE A 156 3.96 -10.44 27.73
CA ILE A 156 3.36 -9.69 28.84
C ILE A 156 3.13 -8.21 28.53
N TRP A 157 3.64 -7.70 27.41
CA TRP A 157 3.42 -6.31 27.01
C TRP A 157 1.93 -5.99 26.82
N ASN A 158 1.56 -4.81 27.33
CA ASN A 158 0.22 -4.25 27.21
C ASN A 158 0.08 -3.43 25.91
N ASP A 159 -1.13 -2.91 25.66
CA ASP A 159 -1.43 -2.16 24.45
C ASP A 159 -0.60 -0.87 24.29
N THR A 160 -0.20 -0.23 25.39
CA THR A 160 0.63 0.98 25.39
C THR A 160 2.05 0.65 24.92
N LEU A 161 2.67 -0.39 25.48
CA LEU A 161 4.00 -0.84 25.10
C LEU A 161 4.04 -1.31 23.64
N TRP A 162 3.00 -1.98 23.16
CA TRP A 162 2.91 -2.33 21.74
C TRP A 162 2.75 -1.11 20.83
N THR A 163 1.96 -0.12 21.24
CA THR A 163 1.74 1.09 20.44
C THR A 163 3.02 1.93 20.32
N GLN A 164 3.79 2.10 21.40
CA GLN A 164 5.05 2.87 21.33
C GLN A 164 6.16 2.15 20.53
N ASN A 165 6.04 0.84 20.33
CA ASN A 165 7.00 0.00 19.60
C ASN A 165 6.50 -0.43 18.21
N SER A 166 5.44 0.20 17.70
CA SER A 166 4.83 -0.06 16.39
C SER A 166 5.66 0.54 15.26
N CYS A 167 6.80 -0.09 14.96
CA CYS A 167 7.92 0.49 14.23
C CYS A 167 8.45 -0.34 13.05
N VAL A 168 7.85 -1.48 12.71
CA VAL A 168 8.30 -2.31 11.57
C VAL A 168 7.21 -2.48 10.53
N ILE A 169 7.60 -2.76 9.28
CA ILE A 169 6.66 -3.25 8.26
C ILE A 169 7.00 -4.68 7.83
N PRO A 170 6.03 -5.47 7.36
CA PRO A 170 6.32 -6.75 6.72
C PRO A 170 7.13 -6.54 5.44
N ILE A 171 8.17 -7.34 5.23
CA ILE A 171 9.00 -7.29 4.02
C ILE A 171 8.18 -7.45 2.73
N LEU A 172 7.15 -8.31 2.74
CA LEU A 172 6.30 -8.59 1.58
C LEU A 172 5.49 -7.36 1.10
N GLU A 173 5.26 -6.37 1.98
CA GLU A 173 4.56 -5.14 1.62
C GLU A 173 5.51 -3.98 1.27
N ALA A 174 6.81 -4.19 1.48
CA ALA A 174 7.83 -3.19 1.24
C ALA A 174 8.17 -3.07 -0.25
N CYS A 175 8.48 -1.86 -0.67
CA CYS A 175 8.98 -1.55 -2.00
C CYS A 175 9.85 -0.30 -1.93
N ASP A 176 10.49 0.05 -3.03
CA ASP A 176 11.21 1.31 -3.10
C ASP A 176 10.25 2.46 -3.37
N TRP A 177 10.71 3.68 -3.07
CA TRP A 177 9.85 4.86 -3.15
C TRP A 177 9.40 5.12 -4.60
N GLN A 178 10.26 4.83 -5.58
CA GLN A 178 9.95 5.03 -6.98
C GLN A 178 8.78 4.13 -7.43
N ASP A 179 8.78 2.86 -7.03
CA ASP A 179 7.69 1.93 -7.34
C ASP A 179 6.36 2.38 -6.72
N ALA A 180 6.42 2.92 -5.50
CA ALA A 180 5.26 3.48 -4.80
C ALA A 180 4.70 4.72 -5.51
N VAL A 181 5.57 5.62 -6.00
CA VAL A 181 5.18 6.83 -6.75
C VAL A 181 4.53 6.47 -8.08
N GLU A 182 5.14 5.56 -8.84
CA GLU A 182 4.56 5.12 -10.11
C GLU A 182 3.22 4.42 -9.90
N THR A 183 3.12 3.61 -8.84
CA THR A 183 1.86 2.97 -8.45
C THR A 183 0.81 4.03 -8.11
N TYR A 184 1.15 5.07 -7.35
CA TYR A 184 0.25 6.18 -7.06
C TYR A 184 -0.26 6.83 -8.36
N ALA A 185 0.64 7.04 -9.32
CA ALA A 185 0.35 7.67 -10.60
C ALA A 185 -0.60 6.82 -11.47
N VAL A 186 -0.32 5.53 -11.65
CA VAL A 186 -1.17 4.60 -12.42
C VAL A 186 -2.55 4.47 -11.80
N LEU A 187 -2.62 4.30 -10.48
CA LEU A 187 -3.90 4.21 -9.76
C LEU A 187 -4.68 5.53 -9.88
N GLY A 188 -4.00 6.68 -9.85
CA GLY A 188 -4.61 7.99 -10.04
C GLY A 188 -5.21 8.17 -11.44
N ILE A 189 -4.47 7.80 -12.48
CA ILE A 189 -4.95 7.79 -13.88
C ILE A 189 -6.17 6.89 -14.01
N ALA A 190 -6.13 5.68 -13.43
CA ALA A 190 -7.25 4.75 -13.47
C ALA A 190 -8.53 5.35 -12.90
N ILE A 191 -8.44 6.03 -11.74
CA ILE A 191 -9.59 6.70 -11.12
C ILE A 191 -10.12 7.83 -11.99
N ALA A 192 -9.23 8.73 -12.46
CA ALA A 192 -9.63 9.89 -13.25
C ALA A 192 -10.36 9.49 -14.54
N VAL A 193 -9.84 8.49 -15.24
CA VAL A 193 -10.43 8.05 -16.51
C VAL A 193 -11.71 7.24 -16.26
N ALA A 194 -11.70 6.30 -15.32
CA ALA A 194 -12.84 5.39 -15.13
C ALA A 194 -14.03 6.06 -14.43
N PHE A 195 -13.78 6.86 -13.38
CA PHE A 195 -14.85 7.43 -12.54
C PHE A 195 -15.19 8.88 -12.89
N PHE A 196 -14.24 9.63 -13.47
CA PHE A 196 -14.43 11.04 -13.77
C PHE A 196 -14.42 11.36 -15.27
N GLY A 197 -14.28 10.35 -16.13
CA GLY A 197 -14.39 10.50 -17.58
C GLY A 197 -13.29 11.34 -18.22
N VAL A 198 -12.15 11.51 -17.55
CA VAL A 198 -11.02 12.28 -18.07
C VAL A 198 -10.43 11.62 -19.32
N ASP A 199 -10.01 12.42 -20.30
CA ASP A 199 -9.30 11.94 -21.48
C ASP A 199 -7.97 11.27 -21.09
N PHE A 200 -7.79 10.03 -21.52
CA PHE A 200 -6.63 9.21 -21.16
C PHE A 200 -5.32 9.83 -21.63
N SER A 201 -5.24 10.24 -22.90
CA SER A 201 -4.01 10.77 -23.49
C SER A 201 -3.56 12.06 -22.78
N ARG A 202 -4.51 12.94 -22.47
CA ARG A 202 -4.27 14.18 -21.72
C ARG A 202 -3.71 13.90 -20.32
N VAL A 203 -4.39 13.10 -19.52
CA VAL A 203 -3.95 12.85 -18.13
C VAL A 203 -2.66 12.03 -18.08
N TYR A 204 -2.50 11.08 -18.99
CA TYR A 204 -1.30 10.27 -19.10
C TYR A 204 -0.07 11.16 -19.35
N ALA A 205 -0.13 12.02 -20.38
CA ALA A 205 0.97 12.92 -20.73
C ALA A 205 1.34 13.89 -19.59
N GLN A 206 0.34 14.45 -18.88
CA GLN A 206 0.58 15.36 -17.75
C GLN A 206 1.27 14.64 -16.58
N VAL A 207 0.83 13.41 -16.29
CA VAL A 207 1.41 12.60 -15.22
C VAL A 207 2.82 12.14 -15.57
N THR A 208 3.07 11.65 -16.79
CA THR A 208 4.42 11.25 -17.22
C THR A 208 5.38 12.42 -17.21
N GLN A 209 4.95 13.60 -17.70
CA GLN A 209 5.77 14.82 -17.63
C GLN A 209 6.13 15.17 -16.17
N THR A 210 5.19 15.00 -15.22
CA THR A 210 5.46 15.25 -13.80
C THR A 210 6.46 14.26 -13.21
N LEU A 211 6.37 12.99 -13.62
CA LEU A 211 7.30 11.93 -13.22
C LEU A 211 8.72 12.21 -13.75
N GLU A 212 8.84 12.60 -15.02
CA GLU A 212 10.11 12.93 -15.69
C GLU A 212 10.84 14.12 -15.03
N GLN A 213 10.08 15.07 -14.49
CA GLN A 213 10.62 16.27 -13.85
C GLN A 213 11.04 16.05 -12.39
N GLN A 214 10.88 14.85 -11.83
CA GLN A 214 11.27 14.55 -10.46
C GLN A 214 12.78 14.81 -10.25
N LYS A 215 13.15 15.33 -9.07
CA LYS A 215 14.55 15.60 -8.71
C LYS A 215 15.00 14.88 -7.43
N ILE A 216 14.19 13.94 -6.93
CA ILE A 216 14.39 13.23 -5.66
C ILE A 216 15.72 12.49 -5.66
N ALA A 217 15.99 11.76 -6.74
CA ALA A 217 17.24 11.05 -6.96
C ALA A 217 17.58 11.09 -8.45
N SER A 218 18.76 11.62 -8.81
CA SER A 218 19.18 11.83 -10.20
C SER A 218 19.44 10.54 -10.96
N GLN A 219 19.75 9.45 -10.25
CA GLN A 219 19.95 8.13 -10.82
C GLN A 219 18.65 7.37 -11.11
N VAL A 220 17.50 7.89 -10.65
CA VAL A 220 16.20 7.27 -10.87
C VAL A 220 15.51 7.98 -12.04
N SER A 221 15.19 7.23 -13.10
CA SER A 221 14.37 7.73 -14.19
C SER A 221 12.93 7.27 -13.99
N LEU A 222 11.99 8.21 -14.01
CA LEU A 222 10.55 7.94 -14.02
C LEU A 222 9.92 8.66 -15.22
N PRO A 223 8.91 8.09 -15.87
CA PRO A 223 8.40 6.72 -15.67
C PRO A 223 9.46 5.65 -16.03
N SER A 224 9.41 4.52 -15.33
CA SER A 224 10.22 3.34 -15.59
C SER A 224 9.73 2.64 -16.86
N PRO A 225 10.54 1.75 -17.48
CA PRO A 225 10.11 0.97 -18.64
C PRO A 225 8.87 0.08 -18.38
N ASN A 226 8.54 -0.20 -17.11
CA ASN A 226 7.39 -1.00 -16.72
C ASN A 226 6.12 -0.17 -16.51
N PHE A 227 6.18 1.14 -16.66
CA PHE A 227 5.02 2.00 -16.54
C PHE A 227 4.03 1.72 -17.67
N PRO A 228 2.79 1.28 -17.38
CA PRO A 228 1.86 0.85 -18.42
C PRO A 228 1.47 2.02 -19.31
N SER A 229 1.31 1.79 -20.60
CA SER A 229 0.82 2.78 -21.57
C SER A 229 -0.54 2.41 -22.17
N ASP A 230 -0.99 1.17 -21.96
CA ASP A 230 -2.29 0.73 -22.46
C ASP A 230 -3.43 1.19 -21.54
N ARG A 231 -4.38 1.92 -22.13
CA ARG A 231 -5.55 2.43 -21.41
C ARG A 231 -6.35 1.32 -20.74
N THR A 232 -6.57 0.21 -21.44
CA THR A 232 -7.44 -0.87 -20.96
C THR A 232 -6.80 -1.62 -19.80
N GLU A 233 -5.49 -1.79 -19.84
CA GLU A 233 -4.70 -2.37 -18.76
C GLU A 233 -4.77 -1.54 -17.47
N ILE A 234 -4.86 -0.21 -17.59
CA ILE A 234 -4.92 0.71 -16.44
C ILE A 234 -6.32 0.79 -15.84
N ILE A 235 -7.37 0.90 -16.68
CA ILE A 235 -8.73 1.22 -16.20
C ILE A 235 -9.63 -0.01 -15.96
N ASN A 236 -9.22 -1.19 -16.39
CA ASN A 236 -10.00 -2.41 -16.20
C ASN A 236 -9.49 -3.23 -15.02
N CYS A 237 -10.41 -3.91 -14.36
CA CYS A 237 -10.05 -4.95 -13.41
C CYS A 237 -9.30 -6.07 -14.15
N PRO A 238 -8.13 -6.51 -13.65
CA PRO A 238 -7.31 -7.49 -14.36
C PRO A 238 -7.96 -8.89 -14.44
N VAL A 239 -8.83 -9.23 -13.48
CA VAL A 239 -9.55 -10.52 -13.47
C VAL A 239 -10.69 -10.53 -14.49
N CYS A 240 -11.66 -9.63 -14.33
CA CYS A 240 -12.87 -9.68 -15.15
C CYS A 240 -12.80 -8.83 -16.42
N ARG A 241 -11.71 -8.07 -16.64
CA ARG A 241 -11.47 -7.18 -17.79
C ARG A 241 -12.55 -6.13 -18.04
N VAL A 242 -13.34 -5.82 -17.02
CA VAL A 242 -14.36 -4.77 -17.05
C VAL A 242 -13.78 -3.52 -16.38
N SER A 243 -14.13 -2.35 -16.91
CA SER A 243 -13.79 -1.06 -16.29
C SER A 243 -14.11 -1.07 -14.80
N ILE A 244 -13.16 -0.60 -13.99
CA ILE A 244 -13.28 -0.58 -12.52
C ILE A 244 -14.45 0.28 -12.00
N ALA A 245 -15.05 1.11 -12.85
CA ALA A 245 -16.22 1.92 -12.54
C ALA A 245 -17.56 1.21 -12.83
N LYS A 246 -17.54 -0.02 -13.37
CA LYS A 246 -18.74 -0.82 -13.66
C LYS A 246 -18.87 -1.97 -12.66
N SER A 247 -20.00 -2.66 -12.68
CA SER A 247 -20.22 -3.85 -11.86
C SER A 247 -19.26 -4.98 -12.25
N ALA A 248 -18.75 -5.70 -11.25
CA ALA A 248 -17.82 -6.81 -11.43
C ALA A 248 -18.37 -7.84 -12.43
N ALA A 249 -17.55 -8.24 -13.41
CA ALA A 249 -17.94 -9.18 -14.47
C ALA A 249 -19.25 -8.84 -15.21
N ARG A 250 -19.66 -7.56 -15.22
CA ARG A 250 -20.96 -7.08 -15.75
C ARG A 250 -22.17 -7.77 -15.10
N LEU A 251 -22.02 -8.24 -13.87
CA LEU A 251 -23.13 -8.78 -13.11
C LEU A 251 -24.13 -7.67 -12.78
N THR A 252 -25.40 -8.04 -12.70
CA THR A 252 -26.46 -7.13 -12.29
C THR A 252 -26.21 -6.64 -10.87
N GLU A 253 -26.41 -5.34 -10.65
CA GLU A 253 -26.28 -4.75 -9.32
C GLU A 253 -27.29 -5.37 -8.37
N ARG A 254 -26.80 -5.88 -7.24
CA ARG A 254 -27.65 -6.47 -6.22
C ARG A 254 -28.10 -5.40 -5.24
N VAL A 255 -29.41 -5.16 -5.17
CA VAL A 255 -30.00 -4.37 -4.08
C VAL A 255 -30.00 -5.23 -2.81
N ARG A 256 -29.17 -4.87 -1.83
CA ARG A 256 -29.13 -5.56 -0.54
C ARG A 256 -30.27 -5.07 0.36
N ALA A 257 -30.94 -6.01 1.03
CA ALA A 257 -31.93 -5.66 2.03
C ALA A 257 -31.31 -4.81 3.15
N LYS A 258 -32.04 -3.78 3.61
CA LYS A 258 -31.65 -3.02 4.79
C LYS A 258 -31.65 -3.95 5.99
N VAL A 259 -30.58 -3.92 6.76
CA VAL A 259 -30.50 -4.61 8.05
C VAL A 259 -30.38 -3.54 9.10
N TRP A 260 -31.13 -3.69 10.19
CA TRP A 260 -31.02 -2.78 11.31
C TRP A 260 -29.57 -2.69 11.80
N GLN A 261 -29.07 -1.47 11.95
CA GLN A 261 -27.83 -1.17 12.63
C GLN A 261 -28.08 -0.02 13.61
N PRO A 262 -27.38 0.00 14.75
CA PRO A 262 -27.49 1.12 15.68
C PRO A 262 -27.12 2.44 14.98
N ALA A 263 -27.92 3.49 15.16
CA ALA A 263 -27.74 4.77 14.47
C ALA A 263 -26.39 5.46 14.77
N TRP A 264 -25.77 5.12 15.89
CA TRP A 264 -24.47 5.64 16.33
C TRP A 264 -23.27 4.83 15.84
N ARG A 265 -23.48 3.75 15.07
CA ARG A 265 -22.40 2.93 14.52
C ARG A 265 -22.08 3.38 13.09
N SER A 266 -20.80 3.62 12.80
CA SER A 266 -20.35 3.87 11.43
C SER A 266 -20.53 2.61 10.57
N THR A 267 -21.19 2.79 9.42
CA THR A 267 -21.52 1.69 8.52
C THR A 267 -20.27 1.27 7.73
N LYS A 268 -19.61 0.18 8.11
CA LYS A 268 -18.54 -0.43 7.28
C LYS A 268 -19.07 -1.15 6.01
N ARG A 269 -20.37 -1.05 5.70
CA ARG A 269 -21.00 -1.84 4.63
C ARG A 269 -20.70 -1.33 3.23
N GLU A 270 -20.36 -0.05 3.07
CA GLU A 270 -20.01 0.54 1.78
C GLU A 270 -18.74 -0.11 1.19
N GLU A 271 -17.71 -0.37 2.03
CA GLU A 271 -16.54 -1.19 1.62
C GLU A 271 -16.91 -2.62 1.21
N GLY A 272 -18.09 -3.09 1.61
CA GLY A 272 -18.62 -4.41 1.29
C GLY A 272 -19.47 -4.43 0.02
N GLU A 273 -19.70 -3.31 -0.64
CA GLU A 273 -20.49 -3.24 -1.88
C GLU A 273 -19.78 -3.92 -3.06
N ASP A 274 -20.56 -4.46 -3.98
CA ASP A 274 -20.04 -5.23 -5.11
C ASP A 274 -19.30 -4.31 -6.13
N SER A 275 -19.61 -3.01 -6.10
CA SER A 275 -18.98 -1.92 -6.87
C SER A 275 -17.69 -1.38 -6.24
N SER A 276 -17.34 -1.78 -5.01
CA SER A 276 -16.11 -1.32 -4.36
C SER A 276 -14.86 -1.80 -5.11
N ILE A 277 -13.87 -0.91 -5.22
CA ILE A 277 -12.57 -1.22 -5.81
C ILE A 277 -11.47 -1.34 -4.75
N GLN A 278 -10.55 -2.27 -4.98
CA GLN A 278 -9.43 -2.54 -4.08
C GLN A 278 -8.12 -2.59 -4.86
N LEU A 279 -7.05 -2.18 -4.19
CA LEU A 279 -5.70 -2.46 -4.62
C LEU A 279 -5.53 -3.98 -4.76
N MET A 280 -5.10 -4.40 -5.94
CA MET A 280 -4.86 -5.80 -6.30
C MET A 280 -3.42 -5.97 -6.78
N HIS A 281 -2.83 -7.11 -6.44
CA HIS A 281 -1.56 -7.58 -6.96
C HIS A 281 -1.83 -8.76 -7.89
N VAL A 282 -1.49 -8.66 -9.19
CA VAL A 282 -1.76 -9.75 -10.16
C VAL A 282 -0.89 -10.99 -9.93
N LYS A 283 0.29 -10.80 -9.34
CA LYS A 283 1.12 -11.84 -8.73
C LYS A 283 1.15 -11.60 -7.22
N PRO A 284 1.03 -12.64 -6.39
CA PRO A 284 0.95 -12.48 -4.94
C PRO A 284 2.24 -11.88 -4.38
N LEU A 285 2.13 -11.18 -3.26
CA LEU A 285 3.29 -10.65 -2.55
C LEU A 285 4.12 -11.79 -1.93
N VAL A 286 5.44 -11.68 -1.99
CA VAL A 286 6.37 -12.65 -1.42
C VAL A 286 7.51 -11.92 -0.72
N GLU A 287 8.22 -12.60 0.18
CA GLU A 287 9.34 -11.97 0.92
C GLU A 287 10.62 -11.83 0.10
N SER A 288 10.80 -12.66 -0.93
CA SER A 288 12.04 -12.75 -1.70
C SER A 288 12.32 -11.54 -2.58
N GLU A 289 11.29 -10.83 -3.03
CA GLU A 289 11.41 -9.69 -3.95
C GLU A 289 10.28 -8.66 -3.75
N PRO A 290 10.53 -7.36 -4.01
CA PRO A 290 9.47 -6.36 -3.98
C PRO A 290 8.46 -6.56 -5.12
N ARG A 291 7.19 -6.74 -4.77
CA ARG A 291 6.10 -6.94 -5.76
C ARG A 291 5.05 -5.83 -5.76
N HIS A 292 5.27 -4.75 -5.02
CA HIS A 292 4.43 -3.55 -5.09
C HIS A 292 5.04 -2.55 -6.07
N HIS A 293 4.77 -2.73 -7.36
CA HIS A 293 5.23 -1.87 -8.45
C HIS A 293 4.18 -1.85 -9.60
N VAL A 294 4.33 -0.93 -10.55
CA VAL A 294 3.37 -0.72 -11.64
C VAL A 294 3.21 -1.88 -12.62
N GLY A 295 4.13 -2.84 -12.65
CA GLY A 295 3.96 -4.07 -13.43
C GLY A 295 3.04 -5.10 -12.76
N ASN A 296 2.75 -4.93 -11.47
CA ASN A 296 2.01 -5.92 -10.67
C ASN A 296 0.77 -5.35 -9.98
N VAL A 297 0.64 -4.03 -9.86
CA VAL A 297 -0.42 -3.39 -9.08
C VAL A 297 -1.50 -2.78 -9.96
N ARG A 298 -2.78 -3.11 -9.71
CA ARG A 298 -3.94 -2.49 -10.39
C ARG A 298 -5.07 -2.24 -9.39
N TYR A 299 -6.07 -1.44 -9.79
CA TYR A 299 -7.37 -1.54 -9.15
C TYR A 299 -8.16 -2.72 -9.72
N GLY A 300 -8.70 -3.54 -8.83
CA GLY A 300 -9.65 -4.59 -9.17
C GLY A 300 -10.97 -4.37 -8.45
N HIS A 301 -12.04 -4.96 -8.97
CA HIS A 301 -13.27 -5.07 -8.21
C HIS A 301 -13.01 -5.90 -6.94
N ARG A 302 -13.59 -5.50 -5.82
CA ARG A 302 -13.43 -6.20 -4.53
C ARG A 302 -13.74 -7.68 -4.65
N TRP A 303 -14.80 -8.04 -5.38
CA TRP A 303 -15.21 -9.44 -5.52
C TRP A 303 -14.14 -10.27 -6.26
N CYS A 304 -13.55 -9.70 -7.32
CA CYS A 304 -12.42 -10.30 -8.02
C CYS A 304 -11.18 -10.41 -7.13
N ASN A 305 -10.89 -9.39 -6.32
CA ASN A 305 -9.75 -9.39 -5.40
C ASN A 305 -9.87 -10.44 -4.30
N VAL A 306 -11.06 -10.55 -3.70
CA VAL A 306 -11.33 -11.58 -2.70
C VAL A 306 -11.27 -12.98 -3.31
N ALA A 307 -11.73 -13.15 -4.56
CA ALA A 307 -11.68 -14.44 -5.25
C ALA A 307 -10.25 -14.89 -5.59
N MET A 308 -9.34 -13.96 -5.91
CA MET A 308 -7.92 -14.30 -6.16
C MET A 308 -7.19 -14.76 -4.90
N THR A 309 -7.58 -14.30 -3.71
CA THR A 309 -6.90 -14.62 -2.44
C THR A 309 -5.39 -14.29 -2.52
N ASP A 310 -4.50 -15.26 -2.23
CA ASP A 310 -3.04 -15.13 -2.33
C ASP A 310 -2.47 -15.90 -3.55
N HIS A 311 -3.28 -16.14 -4.57
CA HIS A 311 -2.85 -16.77 -5.84
C HIS A 311 -2.56 -15.71 -6.91
N SER A 312 -1.76 -16.09 -7.90
CA SER A 312 -1.59 -15.29 -9.12
C SER A 312 -2.87 -15.27 -9.95
N LEU A 313 -2.94 -14.31 -10.88
CA LEU A 313 -4.05 -14.19 -11.83
C LEU A 313 -4.23 -15.48 -12.63
N ASP A 314 -3.13 -16.02 -13.17
CA ASP A 314 -3.16 -17.23 -14.00
C ASP A 314 -3.65 -18.44 -13.20
N GLU A 315 -3.08 -18.69 -12.00
CA GLU A 315 -3.53 -19.76 -11.11
C GLU A 315 -5.02 -19.63 -10.74
N THR A 316 -5.48 -18.39 -10.52
CA THR A 316 -6.89 -18.13 -10.20
C THR A 316 -7.79 -18.47 -11.40
N LEU A 317 -7.40 -18.10 -12.60
CA LEU A 317 -8.17 -18.36 -13.82
C LEU A 317 -8.21 -19.86 -14.13
N ASP A 318 -7.08 -20.56 -14.00
CA ASP A 318 -6.99 -22.01 -14.18
C ASP A 318 -7.87 -22.76 -13.17
N PHE A 319 -7.88 -22.30 -11.91
CA PHE A 319 -8.76 -22.85 -10.87
C PHE A 319 -10.25 -22.62 -11.19
N MET A 320 -10.63 -21.40 -11.60
CA MET A 320 -12.00 -21.08 -11.99
C MET A 320 -12.45 -21.93 -13.20
N GLU A 321 -11.59 -22.08 -14.21
CA GLU A 321 -11.87 -22.93 -15.37
C GLU A 321 -12.08 -24.39 -14.95
N SER A 322 -11.22 -24.91 -14.07
CA SER A 322 -11.31 -26.27 -13.54
C SER A 322 -12.65 -26.53 -12.84
N ILE A 323 -13.13 -25.58 -12.03
CA ILE A 323 -14.47 -25.66 -11.39
C ILE A 323 -15.58 -25.70 -12.45
N VAL A 324 -15.53 -24.81 -13.44
CA VAL A 324 -16.57 -24.73 -14.49
C VAL A 324 -16.62 -26.03 -15.30
N ARG A 325 -15.47 -26.62 -15.62
CA ARG A 325 -15.35 -27.94 -16.26
C ARG A 325 -15.91 -29.05 -15.38
N ALA A 326 -15.55 -29.10 -14.10
CA ALA A 326 -16.02 -30.11 -13.15
C ALA A 326 -17.56 -30.11 -12.98
N HIS A 327 -18.21 -28.96 -13.20
CA HIS A 327 -19.66 -28.83 -13.19
C HIS A 327 -20.34 -28.95 -14.56
N ASN A 328 -19.63 -29.35 -15.62
CA ASN A 328 -20.14 -29.44 -16.99
C ASN A 328 -20.78 -28.12 -17.49
N ARG A 329 -20.21 -26.99 -17.08
CA ARG A 329 -20.64 -25.64 -17.50
C ARG A 329 -19.72 -25.02 -18.55
N CYS A 330 -18.59 -25.66 -18.86
CA CYS A 330 -17.81 -25.41 -20.07
C CYS A 330 -18.41 -26.26 -21.19
N LYS A 331 -18.75 -25.63 -22.31
CA LYS A 331 -19.12 -26.34 -23.55
C LYS A 331 -17.88 -26.80 -24.29
#